data_AF-A0A3M1PZ80-F1
#
_entry.id   AF-A0A3M1PZ80-F1
#
_cell.length_a   1.000
_cell.length_b   1.000
_cell.length_c   1.000
_cell.angle_alpha   90.00
_cell.angle_beta   90.00
_cell.angle_gamma   90.00
#
_symmetry.space_group_name_H-M   'P 1'
#
loop_
_entity.id
_entity.type
_entity.pdbx_description
1 polymer ?
#
loop_
_entity_poly.entity_id
_entity_poly.type
_entity_poly.pdbx_seq_one_letter_code
_entity_poly.pdbx_strand_id
1 'polypeptide(L)'
;EPFETEFGRVGIMICADARMPEIPATLVARGARLLLQPTAWVNAGDGPNLWNPQPDFLIPTRAAEFGVPVAAADKWGREWTTTTVGSSIICNARGTTLGRCVADRTHVLTCEVEMPDQACLDVDAVAARRLCDESARPAKRRDPPPLEVLLGANGGDGDERTGTLRIDVGAAPSEASAFDARRGVVHGPVDTPFEWRGVMIAALPAQALQTFAPARLAALDGAHVVVVFGEMPDERVLRTRAAENRVFVLSVDAARYRLVDPRGKVVCEHPADGSPLKWTIDAAAAENKCVAPQTDVIAGRTPRAYSFSGG
;
A
#
# COMPACT_ATOMS: atom_id res chain seq x y z
N GLU A 1 -17.32 13.94 -8.07
CA GLU A 1 -16.73 14.73 -9.17
C GLU A 1 -15.92 15.86 -8.60
N PRO A 2 -14.78 16.22 -9.21
CA PRO A 2 -14.08 17.46 -8.89
C PRO A 2 -14.86 18.70 -9.38
N PHE A 3 -14.70 19.83 -8.69
CA PHE A 3 -15.35 21.11 -9.04
C PHE A 3 -14.33 22.21 -9.28
N GLU A 4 -14.72 23.22 -10.07
CA GLU A 4 -13.85 24.35 -10.42
C GLU A 4 -13.75 25.37 -9.29
N THR A 5 -12.56 25.93 -9.12
CA THR A 5 -12.27 27.06 -8.23
C THR A 5 -11.30 28.00 -8.93
N GLU A 6 -11.09 29.20 -8.37
CA GLU A 6 -10.05 30.12 -8.87
C GLU A 6 -8.62 29.56 -8.75
N PHE A 7 -8.42 28.53 -7.92
CA PHE A 7 -7.14 27.85 -7.70
C PHE A 7 -7.00 26.55 -8.52
N GLY A 8 -7.91 26.31 -9.47
CA GLY A 8 -7.99 25.11 -10.27
C GLY A 8 -9.05 24.11 -9.78
N ARG A 9 -9.08 22.95 -10.42
CA ARG A 9 -10.10 21.92 -10.16
C ARG A 9 -9.77 21.12 -8.90
N VAL A 10 -10.71 21.09 -7.95
CA VAL A 10 -10.55 20.49 -6.61
C VAL A 10 -11.35 19.20 -6.50
N GLY A 11 -10.70 18.12 -6.06
CA GLY A 11 -11.34 16.87 -5.67
C GLY A 11 -11.52 16.80 -4.15
N ILE A 12 -12.63 16.21 -3.68
CA ILE A 12 -12.87 15.97 -2.26
C ILE A 12 -12.87 14.47 -1.98
N MET A 13 -12.04 14.06 -1.03
CA MET A 13 -12.07 12.78 -0.35
C MET A 13 -12.79 12.95 0.99
N ILE A 14 -13.47 11.92 1.49
CA ILE A 14 -14.16 11.98 2.78
C ILE A 14 -13.54 10.94 3.72
N CYS A 15 -12.98 11.42 4.84
CA CYS A 15 -12.52 10.64 5.98
C CYS A 15 -11.62 9.43 5.67
N ALA A 16 -12.19 8.28 5.27
CA ALA A 16 -11.48 7.02 5.02
C ALA A 16 -11.10 6.81 3.53
N ASP A 17 -11.54 7.70 2.63
CA ASP A 17 -11.40 7.54 1.19
C ASP A 17 -9.94 7.36 0.73
N ALA A 18 -8.95 8.00 1.38
CA ALA A 18 -7.53 7.83 1.03
C ALA A 18 -7.02 6.38 1.18
N ARG A 19 -7.74 5.52 1.93
CA ARG A 19 -7.42 4.09 2.04
C ARG A 19 -7.73 3.31 0.77
N MET A 20 -8.65 3.81 -0.06
CA MET A 20 -9.01 3.22 -1.34
C MET A 20 -8.31 4.01 -2.45
N PRO A 21 -7.20 3.52 -3.02
CA PRO A 21 -6.44 4.28 -4.01
C PRO A 21 -7.27 4.68 -5.25
N GLU A 22 -8.30 3.90 -5.57
CA GLU A 22 -9.15 4.16 -6.75
C GLU A 22 -9.93 5.48 -6.65
N ILE A 23 -10.23 5.96 -5.45
CA ILE A 23 -10.98 7.21 -5.23
C ILE A 23 -10.15 8.44 -5.63
N PRO A 24 -8.97 8.71 -5.03
CA PRO A 24 -8.11 9.81 -5.46
C PRO A 24 -7.66 9.65 -6.91
N ALA A 25 -7.37 8.43 -7.38
CA ALA A 25 -7.06 8.18 -8.78
C ALA A 25 -8.20 8.65 -9.71
N THR A 26 -9.45 8.35 -9.36
CA THR A 26 -10.63 8.79 -10.13
C THR A 26 -10.81 10.30 -10.12
N LEU A 27 -10.61 10.95 -8.97
CA LEU A 27 -10.69 12.41 -8.89
C LEU A 27 -9.62 13.07 -9.78
N VAL A 28 -8.41 12.53 -9.77
CA VAL A 28 -7.27 13.01 -10.57
C VAL A 28 -7.48 12.75 -12.06
N ALA A 29 -7.98 11.56 -12.44
CA ALA A 29 -8.36 11.24 -13.82
C ALA A 29 -9.40 12.23 -14.38
N ARG A 30 -10.28 12.72 -13.51
CA ARG A 30 -11.31 13.73 -13.84
C ARG A 30 -10.82 15.17 -13.67
N GLY A 31 -9.50 15.36 -13.63
CA GLY A 31 -8.83 16.64 -13.70
C GLY A 31 -8.57 17.33 -12.36
N ALA A 32 -8.83 16.69 -11.22
CA ALA A 32 -8.43 17.29 -9.94
C ALA A 32 -6.93 17.58 -9.92
N ARG A 33 -6.57 18.78 -9.46
CA ARG A 33 -5.19 19.25 -9.25
C ARG A 33 -4.86 19.52 -7.78
N LEU A 34 -5.89 19.49 -6.92
CA LEU A 34 -5.81 19.55 -5.47
C LEU A 34 -6.82 18.57 -4.89
N LEU A 35 -6.42 17.83 -3.85
CA LEU A 35 -7.33 16.97 -3.11
C LEU A 35 -7.52 17.52 -1.69
N LEU A 36 -8.78 17.66 -1.27
CA LEU A 36 -9.16 18.07 0.08
C LEU A 36 -9.81 16.91 0.82
N GLN A 37 -9.54 16.79 2.12
CA GLN A 37 -10.13 15.73 2.94
C GLN A 37 -10.59 16.22 4.32
N PRO A 38 -11.88 16.60 4.48
CA PRO A 38 -12.48 16.67 5.82
C PRO A 38 -12.52 15.28 6.47
N THR A 39 -12.13 15.18 7.74
CA THR A 39 -11.97 13.88 8.40
C THR A 39 -12.14 13.91 9.92
N ALA A 40 -12.37 12.72 10.48
CA ALA A 40 -12.38 12.42 11.91
C ALA A 40 -11.66 11.08 12.13
N TRP A 41 -10.34 11.09 11.97
CA TRP A 41 -9.50 9.90 12.04
C TRP A 41 -9.44 9.37 13.46
N VAL A 42 -10.10 8.23 13.68
CA VAL A 42 -10.09 7.52 14.94
C VAL A 42 -8.69 7.03 15.28
N ASN A 43 -8.28 7.21 16.54
CA ASN A 43 -7.01 6.74 17.04
C ASN A 43 -6.91 5.21 16.94
N ALA A 44 -5.85 4.73 16.29
CA ALA A 44 -5.50 3.32 16.16
C ALA A 44 -4.20 2.96 16.93
N GLY A 45 -3.64 3.89 17.70
CA GLY A 45 -2.49 3.68 18.57
C GLY A 45 -2.87 3.43 20.04
N ASP A 46 -1.85 3.19 20.86
CA ASP A 46 -2.01 2.81 22.27
C ASP A 46 -2.00 4.02 23.21
N GLY A 47 -3.08 4.19 23.98
CA GLY A 47 -3.17 5.19 25.05
C GLY A 47 -2.87 6.62 24.56
N PRO A 48 -1.81 7.29 25.06
CA PRO A 48 -1.45 8.65 24.65
C PRO A 48 -0.76 8.73 23.28
N ASN A 49 -0.32 7.60 22.71
CA ASN A 49 0.39 7.56 21.43
C ASN A 49 -0.63 7.56 20.28
N LEU A 50 -1.19 8.73 20.00
CA LEU A 50 -2.18 8.92 18.95
C LEU A 50 -1.58 8.59 17.58
N TRP A 51 -2.23 7.71 16.84
CA TRP A 51 -1.74 7.23 15.54
C TRP A 51 -2.88 6.90 14.59
N ASN A 52 -2.70 7.20 13.30
CA ASN A 52 -3.62 6.75 12.25
C ASN A 52 -2.88 6.62 10.91
N PRO A 53 -3.04 5.52 10.15
CA PRO A 53 -2.28 5.30 8.93
C PRO A 53 -2.48 6.39 7.87
N GLN A 54 -3.61 7.11 7.90
CA GLN A 54 -3.92 8.12 6.90
C GLN A 54 -2.95 9.31 6.93
N PRO A 55 -2.85 10.10 8.00
CA PRO A 55 -1.87 11.17 8.09
C PRO A 55 -0.42 10.67 8.16
N ASP A 56 -0.19 9.44 8.66
CA ASP A 56 1.17 8.94 8.89
C ASP A 56 1.87 8.43 7.62
N PHE A 57 1.14 7.84 6.67
CA PHE A 57 1.74 7.42 5.40
C PHE A 57 0.82 7.47 4.18
N LEU A 58 -0.51 7.30 4.31
CA LEU A 58 -1.37 7.27 3.12
C LEU A 58 -1.45 8.64 2.46
N ILE A 59 -1.75 9.72 3.19
CA ILE A 59 -1.90 11.07 2.62
C ILE A 59 -0.62 11.55 1.91
N PRO A 60 0.58 11.48 2.53
CA PRO A 60 1.82 11.77 1.84
C PRO A 60 2.04 10.91 0.59
N THR A 61 1.73 9.60 0.67
CA THR A 61 1.90 8.68 -0.46
C THR A 61 0.94 9.02 -1.60
N ARG A 62 -0.33 9.35 -1.32
CA ARG A 62 -1.31 9.78 -2.34
C ARG A 62 -0.88 11.05 -3.04
N ALA A 63 -0.36 12.00 -2.28
CA ALA A 63 0.10 13.26 -2.84
C ALA A 63 1.25 13.05 -3.84
N ALA A 64 2.24 12.22 -3.47
CA ALA A 64 3.35 11.84 -4.34
C ALA A 64 2.90 10.98 -5.54
N GLU A 65 2.08 9.95 -5.29
CA GLU A 65 1.59 8.98 -6.27
C GLU A 65 0.82 9.66 -7.40
N PHE A 66 -0.02 10.63 -7.07
CA PHE A 66 -0.83 11.34 -8.05
C PHE A 66 -0.25 12.69 -8.47
N GLY A 67 0.92 13.06 -7.95
CA GLY A 67 1.57 14.32 -8.29
C GLY A 67 0.69 15.54 -8.01
N VAL A 68 -0.14 15.51 -6.96
CA VAL A 68 -1.03 16.61 -6.58
C VAL A 68 -0.96 16.91 -5.08
N PRO A 69 -1.08 18.17 -4.65
CA PRO A 69 -1.16 18.48 -3.24
C PRO A 69 -2.40 17.88 -2.58
N VAL A 70 -2.27 17.53 -1.31
CA VAL A 70 -3.37 17.01 -0.49
C VAL A 70 -3.42 17.77 0.83
N ALA A 71 -4.60 18.29 1.17
CA ALA A 71 -4.85 18.90 2.48
C ALA A 71 -5.98 18.17 3.20
N ALA A 72 -5.72 17.69 4.42
CA ALA A 72 -6.70 17.02 5.25
C ALA A 72 -6.93 17.80 6.54
N ALA A 73 -8.20 18.04 6.87
CA ALA A 73 -8.65 18.74 8.07
C ALA A 73 -9.31 17.73 9.01
N ASP A 74 -8.59 17.36 10.07
CA ASP A 74 -9.01 16.34 11.02
C ASP A 74 -9.60 16.96 12.29
N LYS A 75 -10.66 16.33 12.80
CA LYS A 75 -11.15 16.59 14.15
C LYS A 75 -10.09 16.16 15.17
N TRP A 76 -9.98 16.91 16.26
CA TRP A 76 -9.12 16.55 17.39
C TRP A 76 -9.93 16.33 18.67
N GLY A 77 -9.34 15.61 19.61
CA GLY A 77 -9.89 15.39 20.95
C GLY A 77 -10.78 14.16 21.04
N ARG A 78 -11.44 14.04 22.19
CA ARG A 78 -12.28 12.90 22.56
C ARG A 78 -13.76 13.29 22.56
N GLU A 79 -14.57 12.47 21.91
CA GLU A 79 -16.03 12.52 21.97
C GLU A 79 -16.55 11.16 22.41
N TRP A 80 -17.24 11.11 23.56
CA TRP A 80 -17.65 9.86 24.23
C TRP A 80 -16.49 8.87 24.40
N THR A 81 -16.56 7.72 23.73
CA THR A 81 -15.57 6.64 23.76
C THR A 81 -14.55 6.72 22.63
N THR A 82 -14.70 7.68 21.71
CA THR A 82 -13.86 7.79 20.50
C THR A 82 -12.89 8.96 20.64
N THR A 83 -11.60 8.68 20.46
CA THR A 83 -10.55 9.69 20.38
C THR A 83 -10.11 9.84 18.93
N THR A 84 -10.03 11.08 18.46
CA THR A 84 -9.51 11.43 17.13
C THR A 84 -8.09 11.96 17.21
N VAL A 85 -7.30 11.79 16.15
CA VAL A 85 -5.86 12.07 16.16
C VAL A 85 -5.50 13.51 15.83
N GLY A 86 -6.47 14.38 15.47
CA GLY A 86 -6.30 15.82 15.25
C GLY A 86 -5.33 16.22 14.14
N SER A 87 -4.71 15.25 13.47
CA SER A 87 -3.47 15.35 12.69
C SER A 87 -3.71 15.99 11.32
N SER A 88 -4.42 17.11 11.28
CA SER A 88 -4.62 17.93 10.09
C SER A 88 -3.27 18.17 9.43
N ILE A 89 -3.20 17.96 8.12
CA ILE A 89 -1.94 17.84 7.39
C ILE A 89 -2.07 18.46 6.00
N ILE A 90 -1.02 19.13 5.56
CA ILE A 90 -0.87 19.61 4.18
C ILE A 90 0.39 18.98 3.58
N CYS A 91 0.25 18.31 2.44
CA CYS A 91 1.34 17.73 1.67
C CYS A 91 1.40 18.37 0.28
N ASN A 92 2.62 18.63 -0.21
CA ASN A 92 2.82 19.04 -1.61
C ASN A 92 2.73 17.84 -2.57
N ALA A 93 2.78 18.11 -3.88
CA ALA A 93 2.72 17.11 -4.95
C ALA A 93 3.87 16.06 -4.94
N ARG A 94 4.92 16.25 -4.12
CA ARG A 94 6.01 15.26 -3.93
C ARG A 94 5.80 14.39 -2.68
N GLY A 95 4.67 14.56 -2.00
CA GLY A 95 4.40 13.88 -0.72
C GLY A 95 5.20 14.44 0.46
N THR A 96 5.83 15.61 0.32
CA THR A 96 6.46 16.29 1.45
C THR A 96 5.38 16.95 2.31
N THR A 97 5.38 16.64 3.60
CA THR A 97 4.52 17.32 4.58
C THR A 97 5.03 18.74 4.80
N LEU A 98 4.22 19.73 4.44
CA LEU A 98 4.50 21.15 4.66
C LEU A 98 4.11 21.59 6.07
N GLY A 99 3.05 20.98 6.61
CA GLY A 99 2.60 21.23 7.98
C GLY A 99 1.72 20.10 8.48
N ARG A 100 1.79 19.83 9.79
CA ARG A 100 0.95 18.86 10.49
C ARG A 100 0.62 19.38 11.89
N CYS A 101 -0.66 19.34 12.24
CA CYS A 101 -1.13 19.72 13.57
C CYS A 101 -0.89 18.62 14.60
N VAL A 102 -0.74 19.04 15.85
CA VAL A 102 -0.82 18.17 17.04
C VAL A 102 -2.25 18.18 17.59
N ALA A 103 -2.62 17.14 18.35
CA ALA A 103 -3.97 16.95 18.87
C ALA A 103 -4.17 17.55 20.27
N ASP A 104 -3.83 18.82 20.45
CA ASP A 104 -3.82 19.52 21.75
C ASP A 104 -4.77 20.71 21.85
N ARG A 105 -5.11 21.33 20.71
CA ARG A 105 -5.97 22.51 20.62
C ARG A 105 -6.58 22.63 19.22
N THR A 106 -7.49 23.58 19.05
CA THR A 106 -7.96 23.97 17.72
C THR A 106 -6.86 24.73 16.99
N HIS A 107 -6.56 24.31 15.76
CA HIS A 107 -5.54 24.92 14.91
C HIS A 107 -6.16 25.49 13.62
N VAL A 108 -5.53 26.53 13.10
CA VAL A 108 -5.65 26.95 11.70
C VAL A 108 -4.27 26.74 11.09
N LEU A 109 -4.13 25.71 10.24
CA LEU A 109 -2.89 25.42 9.54
C LEU A 109 -2.92 26.09 8.17
N THR A 110 -1.91 26.91 7.89
CA THR A 110 -1.72 27.54 6.59
C THR A 110 -0.34 27.17 6.04
N CYS A 111 -0.27 26.89 4.75
CA CYS A 111 0.97 26.65 4.01
C CYS A 111 0.82 27.24 2.61
N GLU A 112 1.92 27.73 2.05
CA GLU A 112 1.98 28.01 0.61
C GLU A 112 2.18 26.70 -0.14
N VAL A 113 1.42 26.51 -1.22
CA VAL A 113 1.42 25.27 -2.00
C VAL A 113 1.54 25.62 -3.47
N GLU A 114 2.58 25.09 -4.10
CA GLU A 114 2.73 25.17 -5.55
C GLU A 114 1.77 24.17 -6.22
N MET A 115 0.96 24.69 -7.14
CA MET A 115 0.02 23.88 -7.91
C MET A 115 0.75 23.24 -9.10
N PRO A 116 0.61 21.93 -9.32
CA PRO A 116 1.28 21.25 -10.43
C PRO A 116 0.59 21.55 -11.75
N ASP A 117 1.37 21.67 -12.82
CA ASP A 117 0.85 21.81 -14.19
C ASP A 117 0.06 20.57 -14.62
N GLN A 118 0.58 19.39 -14.26
CA GLN A 118 0.01 18.09 -14.59
C GLN A 118 -0.01 17.18 -13.37
N ALA A 119 -1.11 16.45 -13.21
CA ALA A 119 -1.18 15.36 -12.26
C ALA A 119 -0.55 14.09 -12.84
N CYS A 120 -0.12 13.18 -11.97
CA CYS A 120 0.37 11.86 -12.35
C CYS A 120 -0.78 10.85 -12.24
N LEU A 121 -1.01 10.09 -13.31
CA LEU A 121 -1.86 8.91 -13.27
C LEU A 121 -1.32 7.87 -14.23
N ASP A 122 -0.58 6.92 -13.68
CA ASP A 122 0.01 5.82 -14.43
C ASP A 122 -0.77 4.53 -14.13
N VAL A 123 -1.87 4.37 -14.88
CA VAL A 123 -2.71 3.17 -14.88
C VAL A 123 -2.98 2.82 -16.34
N ASP A 124 -2.32 1.77 -16.83
CA ASP A 124 -2.50 1.32 -18.21
C ASP A 124 -3.92 0.76 -18.47
N ALA A 125 -4.27 0.59 -19.74
CA ALA A 125 -5.60 0.14 -20.14
C ALA A 125 -5.95 -1.29 -19.68
N VAL A 126 -4.98 -2.17 -19.45
CA VAL A 126 -5.20 -3.52 -18.91
C VAL A 126 -5.49 -3.42 -17.41
N ALA A 127 -4.66 -2.70 -16.67
CA ALA A 127 -4.86 -2.45 -15.25
C ALA A 127 -6.20 -1.75 -14.98
N ALA A 128 -6.54 -0.71 -15.74
CA ALA A 128 -7.81 0.01 -15.64
C ALA A 128 -9.00 -0.94 -15.82
N ARG A 129 -8.98 -1.81 -16.85
CA ARG A 129 -10.04 -2.80 -17.08
C ARG A 129 -10.21 -3.75 -15.89
N ARG A 130 -9.11 -4.27 -15.35
CA ARG A 130 -9.13 -5.18 -14.20
C ARG A 130 -9.57 -4.50 -12.91
N LEU A 131 -9.16 -3.24 -12.69
CA LEU A 131 -9.60 -2.44 -11.55
C LEU A 131 -11.09 -2.10 -11.64
N CYS A 132 -11.63 -1.89 -12.84
CA CYS A 132 -13.05 -1.63 -13.06
C CYS A 132 -13.93 -2.88 -13.08
N ASP A 133 -13.36 -4.08 -12.98
CA ASP A 133 -14.13 -5.33 -12.93
C ASP A 133 -14.83 -5.49 -11.58
N GLU A 134 -16.16 -5.48 -11.59
CA GLU A 134 -16.99 -5.66 -10.39
C GLU A 134 -16.89 -7.07 -9.81
N SER A 135 -16.61 -8.06 -10.64
CA SER A 135 -16.46 -9.46 -10.23
C SER A 135 -15.09 -9.76 -9.61
N ALA A 136 -14.11 -8.88 -9.84
CA ALA A 136 -12.75 -9.05 -9.31
C ALA A 136 -12.76 -8.99 -7.78
N ARG A 137 -12.68 -10.17 -7.18
CA ARG A 137 -12.58 -10.40 -5.73
C ARG A 137 -11.68 -11.62 -5.52
N PRO A 138 -10.80 -11.59 -4.51
CA PRO A 138 -9.96 -12.73 -4.20
C PRO A 138 -10.84 -13.91 -3.76
N ALA A 139 -10.50 -15.11 -4.23
CA ALA A 139 -11.14 -16.32 -3.73
C ALA A 139 -10.87 -16.43 -2.23
N LYS A 140 -11.92 -16.50 -1.41
CA LYS A 140 -11.79 -16.64 0.04
C LYS A 140 -11.09 -17.96 0.36
N ARG A 141 -9.92 -17.90 1.00
CA ARG A 141 -9.20 -19.10 1.45
C ARG A 141 -9.52 -19.33 2.91
N ARG A 142 -9.84 -20.57 3.29
CA ARG A 142 -9.99 -20.90 4.71
C ARG A 142 -8.61 -21.16 5.26
N ASP A 143 -8.17 -20.24 6.12
CA ASP A 143 -7.06 -20.42 7.05
C ASP A 143 -5.72 -20.79 6.37
N PRO A 144 -5.14 -19.89 5.56
CA PRO A 144 -3.85 -20.15 4.93
C PRO A 144 -2.79 -20.36 6.04
N PRO A 145 -1.92 -21.38 5.92
CA PRO A 145 -0.97 -21.70 6.96
C PRO A 145 0.09 -20.60 7.09
N PRO A 146 0.83 -20.56 8.22
CA PRO A 146 2.00 -19.71 8.34
C PRO A 146 3.01 -20.02 7.22
N LEU A 147 3.52 -18.98 6.56
CA LEU A 147 4.54 -19.10 5.53
C LEU A 147 5.91 -18.94 6.17
N GLU A 148 6.75 -19.95 6.07
CA GLU A 148 8.15 -19.84 6.44
C GLU A 148 8.97 -19.35 5.24
N VAL A 149 9.71 -18.26 5.43
CA VAL A 149 10.54 -17.61 4.41
C VAL A 149 12.00 -17.68 4.80
N LEU A 150 12.85 -18.03 3.84
CA LEU A 150 14.31 -17.99 3.94
C LEU A 150 14.85 -16.97 2.93
N LEU A 151 15.52 -15.92 3.41
CA LEU A 151 16.21 -14.93 2.59
C LEU A 151 17.69 -15.29 2.51
N GLY A 152 18.29 -15.30 1.33
CA GLY A 152 19.72 -15.54 1.20
C GLY A 152 20.29 -15.35 -0.21
N ALA A 153 21.58 -15.03 -0.28
CA ALA A 153 22.29 -14.75 -1.54
C ALA A 153 22.98 -15.98 -2.17
N ASN A 154 23.24 -17.06 -1.41
CA ASN A 154 24.07 -18.18 -1.86
C ASN A 154 23.34 -19.53 -1.86
N GLY A 155 23.71 -20.35 -2.85
CA GLY A 155 23.09 -21.60 -3.28
C GLY A 155 22.68 -22.54 -2.16
N GLY A 156 21.37 -22.67 -2.04
CA GLY A 156 20.66 -23.68 -1.25
C GLY A 156 19.22 -23.73 -1.78
N ASP A 157 18.58 -24.88 -1.69
CA ASP A 157 17.21 -25.05 -2.15
C ASP A 157 16.26 -24.47 -1.09
N GLY A 158 15.02 -24.12 -1.46
CA GLY A 158 13.95 -24.18 -0.47
C GLY A 158 13.82 -25.63 0.00
N ASP A 159 13.47 -25.83 1.27
CA ASP A 159 13.34 -27.18 1.80
C ASP A 159 11.91 -27.67 1.55
N GLU A 160 11.74 -28.50 0.52
CA GLU A 160 10.45 -29.13 0.19
C GLU A 160 9.86 -29.95 1.34
N ARG A 161 10.70 -30.49 2.25
CA ARG A 161 10.26 -31.24 3.43
C ARG A 161 9.72 -30.33 4.53
N THR A 162 10.25 -29.11 4.69
CA THR A 162 9.77 -28.15 5.69
C THR A 162 8.73 -27.18 5.13
N GLY A 163 8.61 -27.06 3.80
CA GLY A 163 7.70 -26.12 3.15
C GLY A 163 8.21 -24.67 3.16
N THR A 164 9.49 -24.45 3.45
CA THR A 164 10.11 -23.12 3.48
C THR A 164 10.23 -22.55 2.06
N LEU A 165 9.69 -21.35 1.84
CA LEU A 165 9.89 -20.61 0.60
C LEU A 165 11.20 -19.84 0.68
N ARG A 166 12.06 -20.00 -0.32
CA ARG A 166 13.29 -19.25 -0.44
C ARG A 166 13.10 -18.06 -1.38
N ILE A 167 13.64 -16.91 -0.98
CA ILE A 167 13.70 -15.71 -1.80
C ILE A 167 15.18 -15.37 -2.00
N ASP A 168 15.62 -15.42 -3.25
CA ASP A 168 16.99 -15.10 -3.61
C ASP A 168 17.21 -13.58 -3.65
N VAL A 169 18.38 -13.19 -3.18
CA VAL A 169 18.76 -11.78 -3.06
C VAL A 169 20.08 -11.61 -3.80
N GLY A 170 20.09 -10.78 -4.85
CA GLY A 170 21.32 -10.42 -5.56
C GLY A 170 21.71 -11.29 -6.75
N ALA A 171 20.94 -12.32 -7.10
CA ALA A 171 21.10 -12.97 -8.41
C ALA A 171 20.48 -12.08 -9.49
N ALA A 172 21.25 -11.71 -10.52
CA ALA A 172 20.65 -11.17 -11.75
C ALA A 172 19.68 -12.25 -12.28
N PRO A 173 18.46 -11.89 -12.71
CA PRO A 173 17.54 -12.88 -13.25
C PRO A 173 18.21 -13.55 -14.45
N SER A 174 18.65 -14.80 -14.27
CA SER A 174 19.02 -15.65 -15.40
C SER A 174 17.76 -15.92 -16.22
N GLU A 175 17.90 -16.30 -17.50
CA GLU A 175 16.78 -16.69 -18.38
C GLU A 175 15.92 -17.88 -17.87
N ALA A 176 16.23 -18.44 -16.70
CA ALA A 176 15.41 -19.41 -15.99
C ALA A 176 14.14 -18.79 -15.38
N SER A 177 13.09 -19.60 -15.20
CA SER A 177 11.82 -19.20 -14.55
C SER A 177 12.08 -18.44 -13.24
N ALA A 178 11.48 -17.26 -13.09
CA ALA A 178 11.61 -16.43 -11.88
C ALA A 178 11.06 -17.11 -10.60
N PHE A 179 10.28 -18.18 -10.75
CA PHE A 179 9.88 -19.07 -9.68
C PHE A 179 10.16 -20.54 -10.05
N ASP A 180 10.97 -21.22 -9.22
CA ASP A 180 11.16 -22.67 -9.27
C ASP A 180 10.21 -23.33 -8.26
N ALA A 181 9.07 -23.81 -8.76
CA ALA A 181 8.05 -24.46 -7.95
C ALA A 181 8.48 -25.80 -7.34
N ARG A 182 9.50 -26.47 -7.89
CA ARG A 182 10.02 -27.71 -7.31
C ARG A 182 10.93 -27.40 -6.13
N ARG A 183 11.75 -26.37 -6.24
CA ARG A 183 12.69 -26.00 -5.16
C ARG A 183 12.10 -24.99 -4.19
N GLY A 184 10.91 -24.44 -4.47
CA GLY A 184 10.30 -23.38 -3.67
C GLY A 184 11.15 -22.11 -3.63
N VAL A 185 11.77 -21.74 -4.75
CA VAL A 185 12.69 -20.59 -4.83
C VAL A 185 12.13 -19.52 -5.74
N VAL A 186 12.11 -18.28 -5.26
CA VAL A 186 11.75 -17.08 -6.03
C VAL A 186 13.03 -16.28 -6.31
N HIS A 187 13.35 -16.12 -7.59
CA HIS A 187 14.55 -15.45 -8.08
C HIS A 187 14.30 -13.99 -8.49
N GLY A 188 13.03 -13.60 -8.66
CA GLY A 188 12.68 -12.26 -9.09
C GLY A 188 11.18 -12.08 -9.29
N PRO A 189 10.78 -10.98 -9.95
CA PRO A 189 9.38 -10.72 -10.27
C PRO A 189 8.74 -11.83 -11.12
N VAL A 190 7.45 -12.08 -10.89
CA VAL A 190 6.63 -13.08 -11.60
C VAL A 190 5.34 -12.41 -12.06
N ASP A 191 4.97 -12.61 -13.32
CA ASP A 191 3.83 -11.90 -13.95
C ASP A 191 2.48 -12.14 -13.24
N THR A 192 2.29 -13.35 -12.70
CA THR A 192 1.05 -13.75 -12.05
C THR A 192 1.32 -14.26 -10.63
N PRO A 193 0.46 -13.93 -9.64
CA PRO A 193 0.54 -14.54 -8.33
C PRO A 193 0.48 -16.06 -8.41
N PHE A 194 1.25 -16.73 -7.57
CA PHE A 194 1.34 -18.19 -7.50
C PHE A 194 1.02 -18.69 -6.09
N GLU A 195 0.60 -19.95 -5.99
CA GLU A 195 0.34 -20.59 -4.71
C GLU A 195 1.58 -21.38 -4.25
N TRP A 196 1.96 -21.19 -3.00
CA TRP A 196 2.92 -22.03 -2.30
C TRP A 196 2.29 -22.54 -1.01
N ARG A 197 2.01 -23.85 -0.95
CA ARG A 197 1.50 -24.54 0.25
C ARG A 197 0.25 -23.85 0.85
N GLY A 198 -0.70 -23.42 0.01
CA GLY A 198 -1.92 -22.73 0.45
C GLY A 198 -1.79 -21.21 0.58
N VAL A 199 -0.59 -20.66 0.48
CA VAL A 199 -0.33 -19.21 0.55
C VAL A 199 -0.15 -18.65 -0.86
N MET A 200 -0.96 -17.65 -1.21
CA MET A 200 -0.82 -16.89 -2.46
C MET A 200 0.25 -15.81 -2.34
N ILE A 201 1.15 -15.77 -3.31
CA ILE A 201 2.32 -14.91 -3.33
C ILE A 201 2.38 -14.18 -4.67
N ALA A 202 2.55 -12.87 -4.63
CA ALA A 202 2.91 -12.08 -5.78
C ALA A 202 4.38 -11.65 -5.67
N ALA A 203 5.08 -11.58 -6.80
CA ALA A 203 6.45 -11.12 -6.87
C ALA A 203 6.54 -9.96 -7.88
N LEU A 204 6.85 -8.76 -7.41
CA LEU A 204 6.81 -7.53 -8.19
C LEU A 204 8.17 -6.83 -8.20
N PRO A 205 8.50 -6.06 -9.26
CA PRO A 205 9.66 -5.17 -9.21
C PRO A 205 9.34 -3.96 -8.32
N ALA A 206 10.35 -3.37 -7.67
CA ALA A 206 10.20 -2.23 -6.77
C ALA A 206 9.54 -1.01 -7.43
N GLN A 207 9.81 -0.79 -8.72
CA GLN A 207 9.21 0.29 -9.51
C GLN A 207 7.69 0.14 -9.64
N ALA A 208 7.17 -1.09 -9.62
CA ALA A 208 5.73 -1.33 -9.68
C ALA A 208 4.98 -0.86 -8.41
N LEU A 209 5.68 -0.57 -7.30
CA LEU A 209 5.07 0.00 -6.11
C LEU A 209 4.95 1.52 -6.14
N GLN A 210 5.52 2.21 -7.14
CA GLN A 210 5.35 3.66 -7.27
C GLN A 210 3.88 4.04 -7.55
N THR A 211 3.14 3.14 -8.20
CA THR A 211 1.69 3.27 -8.41
C THR A 211 0.95 2.22 -7.59
N PHE A 212 -0.32 2.47 -7.28
CA PHE A 212 -1.14 1.53 -6.51
C PHE A 212 -1.53 0.28 -7.29
N ALA A 213 -1.62 0.39 -8.63
CA ALA A 213 -2.32 -0.59 -9.45
C ALA A 213 -1.70 -2.00 -9.37
N PRO A 214 -0.38 -2.21 -9.47
CA PRO A 214 0.19 -3.56 -9.46
C PRO A 214 -0.06 -4.31 -8.14
N ALA A 215 0.18 -3.67 -6.99
CA ALA A 215 -0.09 -4.27 -5.68
C ALA A 215 -1.60 -4.49 -5.46
N ARG A 216 -2.42 -3.57 -5.96
CA ARG A 216 -3.89 -3.69 -5.89
C ARG A 216 -4.39 -4.89 -6.68
N LEU A 217 -3.89 -5.09 -7.91
CA LEU A 217 -4.24 -6.23 -8.74
C LEU A 217 -3.78 -7.54 -8.11
N ALA A 218 -2.56 -7.59 -7.57
CA ALA A 218 -2.07 -8.76 -6.83
C ALA A 218 -3.00 -9.13 -5.66
N ALA A 219 -3.51 -8.15 -4.91
CA ALA A 219 -4.45 -8.38 -3.82
C ALA A 219 -5.83 -8.84 -4.30
N LEU A 220 -6.31 -8.33 -5.46
CA LEU A 220 -7.54 -8.81 -6.09
C LEU A 220 -7.42 -10.25 -6.61
N ASP A 221 -6.21 -10.64 -7.02
CA ASP A 221 -5.84 -12.01 -7.37
C ASP A 221 -5.61 -12.92 -6.15
N GLY A 222 -5.77 -12.38 -4.95
CA GLY A 222 -5.74 -13.14 -3.70
C GLY A 222 -4.37 -13.26 -3.06
N ALA A 223 -3.38 -12.44 -3.45
CA ALA A 223 -2.08 -12.42 -2.77
C ALA A 223 -2.25 -12.19 -1.25
N HIS A 224 -1.60 -13.02 -0.45
CA HIS A 224 -1.42 -12.78 0.99
C HIS A 224 -0.10 -12.03 1.23
N VAL A 225 0.92 -12.33 0.42
CA VAL A 225 2.27 -11.74 0.49
C VAL A 225 2.65 -11.18 -0.88
N VAL A 226 3.16 -9.96 -0.89
CA VAL A 226 3.78 -9.33 -2.05
C VAL A 226 5.29 -9.22 -1.77
N VAL A 227 6.10 -9.98 -2.51
CA VAL A 227 7.55 -9.88 -2.50
C VAL A 227 7.99 -8.84 -3.52
N VAL A 228 8.90 -7.96 -3.14
CA VAL A 228 9.33 -6.81 -3.94
C VAL A 228 10.83 -6.88 -4.18
N PHE A 229 11.23 -6.90 -5.44
CA PHE A 229 12.63 -7.02 -5.86
C PHE A 229 13.15 -5.72 -6.47
N GLY A 230 14.36 -5.31 -6.10
CA GLY A 230 15.05 -4.14 -6.66
C GLY A 230 15.42 -3.13 -5.57
N GLU A 231 15.77 -1.90 -5.95
CA GLU A 231 16.05 -0.83 -5.00
C GLU A 231 14.84 -0.59 -4.08
N MET A 232 15.05 -0.67 -2.77
CA MET A 232 13.94 -0.64 -1.82
C MET A 232 13.18 0.70 -1.86
N PRO A 233 11.85 0.67 -2.05
CA PRO A 233 11.03 1.88 -2.01
C PRO A 233 11.04 2.60 -0.64
N ASP A 234 10.62 3.87 -0.64
CA ASP A 234 10.37 4.63 0.60
C ASP A 234 9.45 3.84 1.54
N GLU A 235 9.74 3.87 2.84
CA GLU A 235 8.99 3.12 3.85
C GLU A 235 7.48 3.39 3.78
N ARG A 236 7.08 4.65 3.53
CA ARG A 236 5.66 5.04 3.45
C ARG A 236 4.96 4.39 2.27
N VAL A 237 5.67 4.17 1.16
CA VAL A 237 5.13 3.43 0.00
C VAL A 237 4.89 1.98 0.40
N LEU A 238 5.88 1.30 0.99
CA LEU A 238 5.72 -0.10 1.43
C LEU A 238 4.56 -0.25 2.43
N ARG A 239 4.45 0.67 3.39
CA ARG A 239 3.36 0.71 4.39
C ARG A 239 2.00 0.99 3.76
N THR A 240 1.94 1.89 2.80
CA THR A 240 0.72 2.17 2.02
C THR A 240 0.25 0.93 1.28
N ARG A 241 1.14 0.28 0.52
CA ARG A 241 0.81 -0.90 -0.30
C ARG A 241 0.35 -2.07 0.56
N ALA A 242 0.97 -2.28 1.72
CA ALA A 242 0.56 -3.30 2.67
C ALA A 242 -0.82 -3.00 3.28
N ALA A 243 -1.02 -1.78 3.79
CA ALA A 243 -2.22 -1.40 4.51
C ALA A 243 -3.47 -1.24 3.61
N GLU A 244 -3.32 -0.64 2.43
CA GLU A 244 -4.43 -0.37 1.50
C GLU A 244 -4.98 -1.67 0.87
N ASN A 245 -4.13 -2.71 0.79
CA ASN A 245 -4.47 -4.00 0.20
C ASN A 245 -4.68 -5.11 1.24
N ARG A 246 -4.32 -4.84 2.51
CA ARG A 246 -4.36 -5.79 3.62
C ARG A 246 -3.58 -7.07 3.27
N VAL A 247 -2.33 -6.88 2.87
CA VAL A 247 -1.36 -7.93 2.51
C VAL A 247 -0.03 -7.68 3.22
N PHE A 248 0.79 -8.71 3.37
CA PHE A 248 2.18 -8.51 3.75
C PHE A 248 2.97 -7.98 2.56
N VAL A 249 3.91 -7.08 2.80
CA VAL A 249 4.87 -6.61 1.79
C VAL A 249 6.27 -6.89 2.28
N LEU A 250 6.99 -7.73 1.56
CA LEU A 250 8.37 -8.11 1.83
C LEU A 250 9.27 -7.49 0.75
N SER A 251 9.97 -6.42 1.08
CA SER A 251 10.93 -5.80 0.18
C SER A 251 12.32 -6.35 0.43
N VAL A 252 12.99 -6.75 -0.66
CA VAL A 252 14.36 -7.26 -0.62
C VAL A 252 15.22 -6.47 -1.60
N ASP A 253 16.35 -5.94 -1.11
CA ASP A 253 17.38 -5.33 -1.93
C ASP A 253 18.77 -5.87 -1.54
N ALA A 254 19.82 -5.41 -2.23
CA ALA A 254 21.18 -5.88 -1.99
C ALA A 254 21.76 -5.47 -0.63
N ALA A 255 21.14 -4.50 0.06
CA ALA A 255 21.63 -3.94 1.30
C ALA A 255 20.77 -4.31 2.52
N ARG A 256 19.47 -4.57 2.34
CA ARG A 256 18.47 -4.71 3.41
C ARG A 256 17.24 -5.53 2.99
N TYR A 257 16.57 -6.03 4.02
CA TYR A 257 15.24 -6.64 3.96
C TYR A 257 14.28 -5.87 4.84
N ARG A 258 13.03 -5.71 4.40
CA ARG A 258 11.97 -5.10 5.23
C ARG A 258 10.66 -5.84 5.03
N LEU A 259 10.05 -6.26 6.13
CA LEU A 259 8.70 -6.82 6.14
C LEU A 259 7.73 -5.84 6.77
N VAL A 260 6.62 -5.62 6.08
CA VAL A 260 5.51 -4.81 6.54
C VAL A 260 4.26 -5.68 6.63
N ASP A 261 3.56 -5.59 7.76
CA ASP A 261 2.33 -6.35 8.00
C ASP A 261 1.11 -5.72 7.27
N PRO A 262 -0.02 -6.43 7.18
CA PRO A 262 -1.25 -5.92 6.58
C PRO A 262 -1.81 -4.64 7.21
N ARG A 263 -1.36 -4.22 8.40
CA ARG A 263 -1.77 -2.97 9.06
C ARG A 263 -0.85 -1.80 8.69
N GLY A 264 0.19 -2.05 7.91
CA GLY A 264 1.22 -1.07 7.56
C GLY A 264 2.24 -0.87 8.68
N LYS A 265 2.39 -1.82 9.61
CA LYS A 265 3.45 -1.79 10.63
C LYS A 265 4.70 -2.47 10.06
N VAL A 266 5.84 -1.80 10.12
CA VAL A 266 7.13 -2.43 9.88
C VAL A 266 7.38 -3.40 11.02
N VAL A 267 7.43 -4.70 10.70
CA VAL A 267 7.59 -5.76 11.70
C VAL A 267 9.05 -6.19 11.85
N CYS A 268 9.87 -6.02 10.81
CA CYS A 268 11.33 -6.02 10.95
C CYS A 268 12.01 -5.36 9.76
N GLU A 269 13.25 -4.96 10.02
CA GLU A 269 14.24 -4.52 9.06
C GLU A 269 15.57 -5.16 9.42
N HIS A 270 16.27 -5.71 8.44
CA HIS A 270 17.55 -6.38 8.64
C HIS A 270 18.52 -6.03 7.51
N PRO A 271 19.82 -5.82 7.79
CA PRO A 271 20.81 -5.70 6.72
C PRO A 271 20.94 -6.99 5.91
N ALA A 272 21.17 -6.90 4.60
CA ALA A 272 21.53 -8.00 3.73
C ALA A 272 23.05 -8.23 3.81
N ASP A 273 23.53 -8.65 4.98
CA ASP A 273 24.94 -8.93 5.27
C ASP A 273 25.43 -10.30 4.76
N GLY A 274 24.60 -10.98 3.96
CA GLY A 274 24.85 -12.32 3.43
C GLY A 274 24.47 -13.46 4.38
N SER A 275 24.09 -13.18 5.63
CA SER A 275 23.58 -14.21 6.53
C SER A 275 22.15 -14.63 6.11
N PRO A 276 21.85 -15.94 6.11
CA PRO A 276 20.50 -16.40 5.81
C PRO A 276 19.54 -15.96 6.93
N LEU A 277 18.48 -15.23 6.56
CA LEU A 277 17.45 -14.81 7.50
C LEU A 277 16.22 -15.71 7.33
N LYS A 278 15.78 -16.31 8.43
CA LYS A 278 14.61 -17.18 8.44
C LYS A 278 13.48 -16.55 9.25
N TRP A 279 12.27 -16.54 8.73
CA TRP A 279 11.12 -15.94 9.39
C TRP A 279 9.80 -16.62 9.02
N THR A 280 8.85 -16.65 9.95
CA THR A 280 7.47 -17.07 9.74
C THR A 280 6.52 -15.87 9.61
N ILE A 281 5.76 -15.84 8.52
CA ILE A 281 4.69 -14.89 8.23
C ILE A 281 3.34 -15.55 8.54
N ASP A 282 2.52 -14.91 9.36
CA ASP A 282 1.14 -15.32 9.60
C ASP A 282 0.24 -14.90 8.41
N ALA A 283 0.22 -15.72 7.36
CA ALA A 283 -0.52 -15.43 6.14
C ALA A 283 -2.03 -15.23 6.38
N ALA A 284 -2.60 -15.84 7.42
CA ALA A 284 -4.02 -15.72 7.76
C ALA A 284 -4.41 -14.28 8.13
N ALA A 285 -3.47 -13.47 8.63
CA ALA A 285 -3.72 -12.06 8.92
C ALA A 285 -4.08 -11.23 7.67
N ALA A 286 -3.73 -11.70 6.46
CA ALA A 286 -4.07 -11.07 5.19
C ALA A 286 -5.49 -11.40 4.71
N GLU A 287 -6.16 -12.42 5.25
CA GLU A 287 -7.56 -12.74 4.89
C GLU A 287 -8.54 -11.68 5.41
N ASN A 288 -8.19 -11.00 6.51
CA ASN A 288 -9.02 -9.91 7.03
C ASN A 288 -8.77 -8.62 6.25
N LYS A 289 -9.65 -8.33 5.28
CA LYS A 289 -9.61 -7.10 4.48
C LYS A 289 -10.28 -5.89 5.15
N CYS A 290 -10.75 -6.01 6.39
CA CYS A 290 -11.34 -4.90 7.14
C CYS A 290 -10.27 -3.96 7.72
N VAL A 291 -10.47 -2.65 7.56
CA VAL A 291 -9.63 -1.57 8.14
C VAL A 291 -10.34 -0.79 9.25
N ALA A 292 -11.66 -0.92 9.32
CA ALA A 292 -12.53 -0.41 10.38
C ALA A 292 -13.80 -1.29 10.42
N PRO A 293 -14.65 -1.20 11.46
CA PRO A 293 -15.92 -1.90 11.47
C PRO A 293 -16.71 -1.61 10.20
N GLN A 294 -17.14 -2.66 9.49
CA GLN A 294 -17.89 -2.57 8.23
C GLN A 294 -17.14 -1.92 7.04
N THR A 295 -15.86 -1.58 7.18
CA THR A 295 -15.04 -1.06 6.09
C THR A 295 -14.06 -2.12 5.60
N ASP A 296 -14.44 -2.84 4.56
CA ASP A 296 -13.59 -3.81 3.84
C ASP A 296 -12.99 -3.16 2.59
N VAL A 297 -11.65 -3.16 2.47
CA VAL A 297 -10.95 -2.47 1.38
C VAL A 297 -11.07 -3.15 0.01
N ILE A 298 -11.52 -4.40 -0.02
CA ILE A 298 -11.70 -5.17 -1.27
C ILE A 298 -13.19 -5.32 -1.59
N ALA A 299 -14.00 -5.77 -0.64
CA ALA A 299 -15.43 -5.95 -0.83
C ALA A 299 -16.17 -4.62 -0.98
N GLY A 300 -15.73 -3.57 -0.27
CA GLY A 300 -16.31 -2.22 -0.31
C GLY A 300 -15.96 -1.38 -1.55
N ARG A 301 -15.23 -1.95 -2.51
CA ARG A 301 -14.92 -1.29 -3.79
C ARG A 301 -16.19 -1.01 -4.58
N THR A 302 -16.20 0.08 -5.35
CA THR A 302 -17.30 0.46 -6.26
C THR A 302 -16.79 0.64 -7.69
N PRO A 303 -16.45 -0.44 -8.41
CA PRO A 303 -15.72 -0.35 -9.68
C PRO A 303 -16.39 0.47 -10.79
N ARG A 304 -17.72 0.42 -10.92
CA ARG A 304 -18.50 1.29 -11.83
C ARG A 304 -18.30 2.80 -11.64
N ALA A 305 -17.87 3.23 -10.46
CA ALA A 305 -17.68 4.66 -10.18
C ALA A 305 -16.27 5.13 -10.57
N TYR A 306 -15.35 4.21 -10.85
CA TYR A 306 -13.95 4.52 -11.11
C TYR A 306 -13.74 5.03 -12.54
N SER A 307 -12.73 5.90 -12.69
CA SER A 307 -12.27 6.40 -13.98
C SER A 307 -10.75 6.50 -13.93
N PHE A 308 -10.05 5.94 -14.90
CA PHE A 308 -8.59 5.97 -14.95
C PHE A 308 -8.03 6.53 -16.27
N SER A 309 -8.88 6.80 -17.24
CA SER A 309 -8.53 7.59 -18.42
C SER A 309 -8.72 9.07 -18.12
N GLY A 310 -7.70 9.88 -18.42
CA GLY A 310 -7.85 11.34 -18.43
C GLY A 310 -8.97 11.73 -19.38
N GLY A 311 -9.90 12.57 -18.91
CA GLY A 311 -10.91 13.21 -19.75
C GLY A 311 -10.30 14.19 -20.74
#